data_AF-A0A7S0EZX3-F1
#
_entry.id   AF-A0A7S0EZX3-F1
#
_cell.length_a   1.000
_cell.length_b   1.000
_cell.length_c   1.000
_cell.angle_alpha   90.00
_cell.angle_beta   90.00
_cell.angle_gamma   90.00
#
_symmetry.space_group_name_H-M   'P 1'
#
loop_
_entity.id
_entity.type
_entity.pdbx_description
1 polymer ?
#
loop_
_entity_poly.entity_id
_entity_poly.type
_entity_poly.pdbx_seq_one_letter_code
_entity_poly.pdbx_strand_id
1 'polypeptide(L)'
;DKIIWMGDLNFRLRVPKANGRAMVARAKEDVEELRRLWRSDELYRAMAAGTVLRGFDEGALNFLPTYKFDLNSDHYDSSHKARTPAWTDRILWKGSRVTLLSYTSSQAIRLSDHRPVSALIS
;
A
#
# COMPACT_ATOMS: atom_id res chain seq x y z
N ASP A 1 -22.19 -13.16 6.62
CA ASP A 1 -20.91 -13.01 7.33
C ASP A 1 -19.96 -12.09 6.58
N LYS A 2 -19.06 -11.45 7.31
CA LYS A 2 -18.02 -10.55 6.79
C LYS A 2 -16.66 -11.10 7.23
N ILE A 3 -15.73 -11.22 6.29
CA ILE A 3 -14.34 -11.66 6.54
C ILE A 3 -13.45 -10.45 6.32
N ILE A 4 -12.56 -10.18 7.29
CA ILE A 4 -11.50 -9.18 7.15
C ILE A 4 -10.17 -9.93 7.08
N TRP A 5 -9.35 -9.58 6.09
CA TRP A 5 -7.99 -10.09 5.93
C TRP A 5 -7.03 -8.91 5.96
N MET A 6 -6.15 -8.85 6.96
CA MET A 6 -5.26 -7.71 7.12
C MET A 6 -3.89 -8.09 7.69
N GLY A 7 -2.88 -7.30 7.35
CA GLY A 7 -1.51 -7.44 7.85
C GLY A 7 -0.47 -6.98 6.85
N ASP A 8 0.79 -7.25 7.16
CA ASP A 8 1.90 -7.15 6.21
C ASP A 8 1.85 -8.35 5.25
N LEU A 9 1.32 -8.13 4.06
CA LEU A 9 1.22 -9.13 2.99
C LEU A 9 2.46 -9.13 2.09
N ASN A 10 3.39 -8.18 2.31
CA ASN A 10 4.70 -8.07 1.69
C ASN A 10 4.77 -7.96 0.15
N PHE A 11 3.64 -7.76 -0.53
CA PHE A 11 3.62 -7.45 -1.96
C PHE A 11 4.33 -6.14 -2.26
N ARG A 12 5.06 -6.09 -3.38
CA ARG A 12 5.91 -4.95 -3.77
C ARG A 12 5.41 -4.30 -5.06
N LEU A 13 6.10 -3.26 -5.51
CA LEU A 13 5.87 -2.68 -6.82
C LEU A 13 6.56 -3.53 -7.89
N ARG A 14 5.83 -3.89 -8.94
CA ARG A 14 6.35 -4.63 -10.10
C ARG A 14 7.01 -3.68 -11.10
N VAL A 15 8.05 -2.98 -10.66
CA VAL A 15 8.86 -2.05 -11.47
C VAL A 15 10.34 -2.16 -11.10
N PRO A 16 11.27 -1.81 -12.01
CA PRO A 16 12.68 -1.69 -11.66
C PRO A 16 12.89 -0.69 -10.50
N LYS A 17 13.84 -0.99 -9.61
CA LYS A 17 14.10 -0.21 -8.39
C LYS A 17 14.28 1.29 -8.62
N ALA A 18 15.07 1.68 -9.63
CA ALA A 18 15.29 3.08 -9.99
C ALA A 18 13.97 3.78 -10.38
N ASN A 19 13.15 3.11 -11.18
CA ASN A 19 11.87 3.63 -11.63
C ASN A 19 10.88 3.76 -10.47
N GLY A 20 10.83 2.78 -9.57
CA GLY A 20 9.91 2.78 -8.43
C GLY A 20 10.11 3.99 -7.52
N ARG A 21 11.37 4.32 -7.15
CA ARG A 21 11.63 5.52 -6.32
C ARG A 21 11.25 6.81 -7.04
N ALA A 22 11.53 6.93 -8.34
CA ALA A 22 11.16 8.10 -9.13
C ALA A 22 9.64 8.25 -9.26
N MET A 23 8.90 7.15 -9.44
CA MET A 23 7.43 7.16 -9.46
C MET A 23 6.85 7.57 -8.10
N VAL A 24 7.42 7.08 -7.00
CA VAL A 24 7.00 7.49 -5.65
C VAL A 24 7.24 8.98 -5.41
N ALA A 25 8.36 9.53 -5.90
CA ALA A 25 8.62 10.96 -5.81
C ALA A 25 7.54 11.78 -6.53
N ARG A 26 7.16 11.40 -7.76
CA ARG A 26 6.07 12.07 -8.49
C ARG A 26 4.70 11.88 -7.83
N ALA A 27 4.42 10.70 -7.30
CA ALA A 27 3.17 10.39 -6.61
C ALA A 27 2.95 11.21 -5.34
N LYS A 28 4.00 11.81 -4.75
CA LYS A 28 3.87 12.76 -3.62
C LYS A 28 3.21 14.08 -4.03
N GLU A 29 3.34 14.44 -5.30
CA GLU A 29 2.94 15.76 -5.81
C GLU A 29 1.69 15.67 -6.69
N ASP A 30 1.41 14.49 -7.27
CA ASP A 30 0.30 14.28 -8.20
C ASP A 30 -0.49 13.00 -7.91
N VAL A 31 -1.79 13.16 -7.72
CA VAL A 31 -2.75 12.06 -7.47
C VAL A 31 -2.83 11.10 -8.67
N GLU A 32 -2.68 11.58 -9.91
CA GLU A 32 -2.69 10.67 -11.06
C GLU A 32 -1.41 9.84 -11.15
N GLU A 33 -0.26 10.39 -10.75
CA GLU A 33 0.97 9.61 -10.60
C GLU A 33 0.87 8.61 -9.44
N LEU A 34 0.14 8.94 -8.36
CA LEU A 34 -0.20 7.98 -7.31
C LEU A 34 -1.06 6.82 -7.85
N ARG A 35 -2.09 7.11 -8.64
CA ARG A 35 -2.89 6.06 -9.30
C ARG A 35 -2.06 5.23 -10.27
N ARG A 36 -1.14 5.84 -11.01
CA ARG A 36 -0.21 5.15 -11.89
C ARG A 36 0.74 4.23 -11.11
N LEU A 37 1.24 4.68 -9.97
CA LEU A 37 2.05 3.88 -9.06
C LEU A 37 1.25 2.68 -8.55
N TRP A 38 0.01 2.89 -8.10
CA TRP A 38 -0.88 1.84 -7.63
C TRP A 38 -1.15 0.76 -8.70
N ARG A 39 -1.34 1.13 -9.97
CA ARG A 39 -1.45 0.16 -11.08
C ARG A 39 -0.23 -0.76 -11.24
N SER A 40 0.90 -0.40 -10.66
CA SER A 40 2.13 -1.21 -10.66
C SER A 40 2.27 -2.12 -9.44
N ASP A 41 1.37 -2.05 -8.47
CA ASP A 41 1.35 -2.88 -7.25
C ASP A 41 1.10 -4.36 -7.56
N GLU A 42 1.88 -5.26 -6.98
CA GLU A 42 1.78 -6.69 -7.21
C GLU A 42 0.47 -7.28 -6.70
N LEU A 43 -0.01 -6.85 -5.52
CA LEU A 43 -1.26 -7.37 -4.97
C LEU A 43 -2.46 -6.97 -5.83
N TYR A 44 -2.57 -5.68 -6.17
CA TYR A 44 -3.60 -5.18 -7.07
C TYR A 44 -3.66 -5.97 -8.38
N ARG A 45 -2.50 -6.20 -9.00
CA ARG A 45 -2.41 -6.96 -10.26
C ARG A 45 -2.77 -8.43 -10.07
N ALA A 46 -2.33 -9.05 -8.98
CA ALA A 46 -2.62 -10.45 -8.70
C ALA A 46 -4.10 -10.70 -8.37
N MET A 47 -4.74 -9.77 -7.65
CA MET A 47 -6.19 -9.79 -7.41
C MET A 47 -6.98 -9.58 -8.71
N ALA A 48 -6.59 -8.59 -9.52
CA ALA A 48 -7.22 -8.34 -10.82
C ALA A 48 -7.09 -9.54 -11.78
N ALA A 49 -5.97 -10.25 -11.73
CA ALA A 49 -5.77 -11.50 -12.48
C ALA A 49 -6.47 -12.72 -11.85
N GLY A 50 -7.09 -12.57 -10.66
CA GLY A 50 -7.72 -13.67 -9.95
C GLY A 50 -6.75 -14.76 -9.49
N THR A 51 -5.46 -14.45 -9.30
CA THR A 51 -4.46 -15.45 -8.89
C THR A 51 -4.33 -15.57 -7.37
N VAL A 52 -4.74 -14.54 -6.61
CA VAL A 52 -4.73 -14.51 -5.14
C VAL A 52 -6.02 -13.90 -4.59
N LEU A 53 -6.35 -14.20 -3.33
CA LEU A 53 -7.45 -13.58 -2.56
C LEU A 53 -8.77 -13.47 -3.33
N ARG A 54 -9.18 -14.54 -4.04
CA ARG A 54 -10.39 -14.55 -4.88
C ARG A 54 -11.65 -14.19 -4.09
N GLY A 55 -12.37 -13.20 -4.62
CA GLY A 55 -13.61 -12.69 -4.03
C GLY A 55 -13.41 -11.81 -2.80
N PHE A 56 -12.17 -11.39 -2.51
CA PHE A 56 -11.92 -10.26 -1.62
C PHE A 56 -11.88 -8.97 -2.44
N ASP A 57 -12.28 -7.88 -1.78
CA ASP A 57 -12.18 -6.51 -2.26
C ASP A 57 -11.15 -5.74 -1.42
N GLU A 58 -10.59 -4.69 -2.02
CA GLU A 58 -9.72 -3.73 -1.36
C GLU A 58 -10.07 -2.31 -1.79
N GLY A 59 -9.90 -1.34 -0.89
CA GLY A 59 -10.11 0.06 -1.17
C GLY A 59 -9.03 0.67 -2.07
N ALA A 60 -9.33 1.81 -2.68
CA ALA A 60 -8.31 2.57 -3.38
C ALA A 60 -7.21 3.04 -2.42
N LEU A 61 -5.95 2.81 -2.80
CA LEU A 61 -4.78 3.27 -2.05
C LEU A 61 -4.52 4.76 -2.32
N ASN A 62 -5.29 5.62 -1.65
CA ASN A 62 -5.18 7.08 -1.73
C ASN A 62 -4.09 7.66 -0.81
N PHE A 63 -3.12 6.84 -0.42
CA PHE A 63 -1.98 7.21 0.43
C PHE A 63 -0.70 6.60 -0.12
N LEU A 64 0.44 7.20 0.20
CA LEU A 64 1.76 6.77 -0.27
C LEU A 64 2.16 5.40 0.32
N PRO A 65 3.13 4.70 -0.30
CA PRO A 65 3.68 3.46 0.22
C PRO A 65 4.05 3.51 1.72
N THR A 66 3.74 2.43 2.43
CA THR A 66 3.86 2.35 3.91
C THR A 66 5.19 1.76 4.37
N TYR A 67 5.97 1.22 3.44
CA TYR A 67 7.27 0.60 3.67
C TYR A 67 8.26 1.03 2.57
N LYS A 68 9.58 1.09 2.77
CA LYS A 68 10.33 1.02 4.03
C LYS A 68 10.80 2.43 4.39
N PHE A 69 10.58 2.86 5.61
CA PHE A 69 11.07 4.13 6.13
C PHE A 69 12.35 3.96 6.95
N ASP A 70 13.14 5.03 7.02
CA ASP A 70 14.13 5.18 8.08
C ASP A 70 13.41 5.43 9.41
N LEU A 71 13.96 4.91 10.51
CA LEU A 71 13.34 5.06 11.82
C LEU A 71 13.24 6.53 12.22
N ASN A 72 12.12 6.91 12.84
CA ASN A 72 11.84 8.27 13.31
C ASN A 72 11.90 9.34 12.20
N SER A 73 11.68 8.96 10.94
CA SER A 73 11.80 9.86 9.79
C SER A 73 10.76 9.57 8.70
N ASP A 74 10.37 10.58 7.93
CA ASP A 74 9.52 10.43 6.74
C ASP A 74 10.32 10.15 5.45
N HIS A 75 11.63 9.91 5.59
CA HIS A 75 12.48 9.45 4.49
C HIS A 75 12.32 7.95 4.28
N TYR A 76 12.15 7.56 3.01
CA TYR A 76 12.22 6.15 2.62
C TYR A 76 13.67 5.67 2.62
N ASP A 77 13.85 4.39 2.95
CA ASP A 77 15.12 3.66 3.14
C ASP A 77 16.32 4.30 2.45
N SER A 78 17.12 5.03 3.24
CA SER A 78 18.37 5.65 2.82
C SER A 78 19.58 4.74 3.00
N SER A 79 19.39 3.52 3.52
CA SER A 79 20.47 2.54 3.64
C SER A 79 21.02 2.11 2.29
N HIS A 80 22.18 1.44 2.30
CA HIS A 80 22.78 0.85 1.09
C HIS A 80 21.83 -0.09 0.33
N LYS A 81 20.87 -0.73 1.02
CA LYS A 81 19.88 -1.60 0.36
C LYS A 81 18.86 -0.81 -0.46
N ALA A 82 18.60 0.45 -0.11
CA ALA A 82 17.68 1.39 -0.76
C ALA A 82 16.44 0.69 -1.32
N ARG A 83 15.67 0.03 -0.45
CA ARG A 83 14.47 -0.71 -0.84
C ARG A 83 13.51 0.23 -1.57
N THR A 84 12.91 -0.26 -2.66
CA THR A 84 11.82 0.46 -3.32
C THR A 84 10.65 0.57 -2.35
N PRO A 85 10.05 1.77 -2.18
CA PRO A 85 8.85 1.88 -1.37
C PRO A 85 7.71 1.00 -1.89
N ALA A 86 6.92 0.40 -1.00
CA ALA A 86 5.80 -0.49 -1.33
C ALA A 86 4.66 -0.38 -0.30
N TRP A 87 3.44 -0.75 -0.73
CA TRP A 87 2.28 -0.96 0.15
C TRP A 87 2.27 -2.42 0.62
N THR A 88 3.06 -2.70 1.65
CA THR A 88 3.16 -4.04 2.24
C THR A 88 1.99 -4.32 3.19
N ASP A 89 1.47 -3.28 3.85
CA ASP A 89 0.45 -3.36 4.89
C ASP A 89 -0.95 -3.13 4.29
N ARG A 90 -1.82 -4.13 4.34
CA ARG A 90 -3.08 -4.17 3.56
C ARG A 90 -4.28 -4.56 4.40
N ILE A 91 -5.46 -4.08 4.01
CA ILE A 91 -6.74 -4.45 4.64
C ILE A 91 -7.74 -4.75 3.53
N LEU A 92 -8.17 -6.00 3.46
CA LEU A 92 -9.11 -6.52 2.48
C LEU A 92 -10.33 -7.08 3.19
N TRP A 93 -11.44 -7.18 2.46
CA TRP A 93 -12.68 -7.75 3.00
C TRP A 93 -13.40 -8.62 1.99
N LYS A 94 -14.25 -9.53 2.49
CA LYS A 94 -15.15 -10.36 1.69
C LYS A 94 -16.49 -10.52 2.40
N GLY A 95 -17.58 -10.35 1.66
CA GLY A 95 -18.94 -10.52 2.18
C GLY A 95 -19.91 -9.48 1.62
N SER A 96 -21.20 -9.69 1.87
CA SER A 96 -22.25 -8.77 1.40
C SER A 96 -22.34 -7.52 2.27
N ARG A 97 -22.76 -6.39 1.67
CA ARG A 97 -23.08 -5.13 2.37
C ARG A 97 -21.92 -4.60 3.21
N VAL A 98 -20.73 -4.59 2.62
CA VAL A 98 -19.54 -3.95 3.19
C VAL A 98 -19.35 -2.61 2.52
N THR A 99 -19.33 -1.52 3.30
CA THR A 99 -19.02 -0.18 2.79
C THR A 99 -17.73 0.30 3.43
N LEU A 100 -16.75 0.66 2.61
CA LEU A 100 -15.54 1.32 3.07
C LEU A 100 -15.80 2.81 3.30
N LEU A 101 -15.67 3.26 4.55
CA LEU A 101 -15.84 4.67 4.94
C LEU A 101 -14.52 5.43 4.95
N SER A 102 -13.41 4.77 5.29
CA SER A 102 -12.07 5.35 5.27
C SER A 102 -11.03 4.26 5.08
N TYR A 103 -9.95 4.56 4.36
CA TYR A 103 -8.77 3.72 4.24
C TYR A 103 -7.52 4.60 4.11
N THR A 104 -6.65 4.55 5.13
CA THR A 104 -5.54 5.50 5.23
C THR A 104 -4.33 4.91 5.96
N SER A 105 -3.22 5.64 5.91
CA SER A 105 -2.00 5.36 6.66
C SER A 105 -1.65 6.52 7.58
N SER A 106 -1.18 6.22 8.80
CA SER A 106 -0.76 7.23 9.76
C SER A 106 0.72 7.59 9.60
N GLN A 107 0.99 8.79 9.12
CA GLN A 107 2.35 9.36 9.07
C GLN A 107 2.81 9.95 10.41
N ALA A 108 1.90 10.09 11.38
CA ALA A 108 2.26 10.61 12.70
C ALA A 108 3.09 9.60 13.52
N ILE A 109 2.93 8.31 13.25
CA ILE A 109 3.61 7.23 13.98
C ILE A 109 4.84 6.78 13.17
N ARG A 110 6.03 7.04 13.72
CA ARG A 110 7.32 6.86 13.02
C ARG A 110 8.30 5.90 13.72
N LEU A 111 7.81 5.16 14.72
CA LEU A 111 8.62 4.27 15.54
C LEU A 111 9.06 2.99 14.79
N SER A 112 8.39 2.67 13.68
CA SER A 112 8.69 1.54 12.80
C SER A 112 9.08 2.05 11.41
N ASP A 113 9.78 1.19 10.67
CA ASP A 113 10.00 1.34 9.23
C ASP A 113 8.75 1.07 8.38
N HIS A 114 7.66 0.64 9.02
CA HIS A 114 6.30 0.61 8.47
C HIS A 114 5.44 1.74 9.02
N ARG A 115 4.45 2.16 8.24
CA ARG A 115 3.41 3.11 8.67
C ARG A 115 2.11 2.36 8.97
N PRO A 116 1.48 2.56 10.14
CA PRO A 116 0.22 1.92 10.45
C PRO A 116 -0.84 2.22 9.39
N VAL A 117 -1.63 1.20 9.06
CA VAL A 117 -2.74 1.28 8.10
C VAL A 117 -4.04 1.01 8.84
N SER A 118 -5.06 1.82 8.56
CA SER A 118 -6.39 1.68 9.17
C SER A 118 -7.48 1.77 8.11
N ALA A 119 -8.55 1.00 8.33
CA ALA A 119 -9.77 1.08 7.55
C ALA A 119 -10.98 1.19 8.49
N LEU A 120 -11.93 2.04 8.12
CA LEU A 120 -13.25 2.11 8.75
C LEU A 120 -14.26 1.51 7.80
N ILE A 121 -14.97 0.48 8.24
CA ILE A 121 -15.85 -0.34 7.41
C ILE A 121 -17.21 -0.49 8.12
N SER A 122 -18.31 -0.31 7.39
CA SER A 122 -19.68 -0.58 7.87
C SER A 122 -20.28 -1.86 7.29
#